data_AF-T0LIQ6-F1
#
_entry.id   AF-T0LIQ6-F1
#
_cell.length_a   1.000
_cell.length_b   1.000
_cell.length_c   1.000
_cell.angle_alpha   90.00
_cell.angle_beta   90.00
_cell.angle_gamma   90.00
#
_symmetry.space_group_name_H-M   'P 1'
#
loop_
_entity.id
_entity.type
_entity.pdbx_description
1 polymer ?
#
loop_
_entity_poly.entity_id
_entity_poly.type
_entity_poly.pdbx_seq_one_letter_code
_entity_poly.pdbx_strand_id
1 'polypeptide(L)'
;MECEATIVSELKIFKALSELADHIPSFIYKDEKGISISYFFERKSVKSQRNLDLFSREFECRAYGDSYFIVSEEGTMPSIAIYGKLLSIPSVVVNYKYLKDGVHHIIFNFSKKDLENFSLFIMELKENTPGFSIVYLGENRGISRVLDIMKEVPSFYYSSMRIHLAPEEMQGIMKHKWVRRMRYNSPHVVTDAIYKFEDQIPEIEGINILSEKNKVAQLKTRGPKLRETIDYLEPVRMECQKNDGETMYFDAVVLSSFYGEYLKNVIDDARKLNISDVTIRKAGPLIDFLGFS
;
A
#
# COMPACT_ATOMS: atom_id res chain seq x y z
N MET A 1 7.83 -15.21 4.38
CA MET A 1 9.10 -14.77 3.76
C MET A 1 9.00 -13.28 3.50
N GLU A 2 10.12 -12.58 3.54
CA GLU A 2 10.27 -11.21 3.04
C GLU A 2 11.26 -11.18 1.90
N CYS A 3 11.00 -10.32 0.92
CA CYS A 3 11.96 -9.94 -0.10
C CYS A 3 12.06 -8.42 -0.18
N GLU A 4 13.29 -7.94 -0.34
CA GLU A 4 13.62 -6.58 -0.73
C GLU A 4 14.35 -6.63 -2.07
N ALA A 5 13.70 -6.12 -3.10
CA ALA A 5 14.27 -6.01 -4.43
C ALA A 5 14.56 -4.56 -4.77
N THR A 6 15.62 -4.34 -5.53
CA THR A 6 16.01 -3.03 -6.04
C THR A 6 16.03 -3.01 -7.55
N ILE A 7 15.71 -1.86 -8.13
CA ILE A 7 15.82 -1.61 -9.56
C ILE A 7 16.61 -0.31 -9.74
N VAL A 8 17.84 -0.43 -10.24
CA VAL A 8 18.62 0.70 -10.74
C VAL A 8 18.27 0.87 -12.20
N SER A 9 17.28 1.71 -12.47
CA SER A 9 16.78 1.85 -13.83
C SER A 9 17.23 3.16 -14.45
N GLU A 10 17.68 3.08 -15.70
CA GLU A 10 18.06 4.22 -16.54
C GLU A 10 16.87 5.09 -16.96
N LEU A 11 15.67 4.79 -16.45
CA LEU A 11 14.48 5.56 -16.77
C LEU A 11 14.66 6.99 -16.30
N LYS A 12 14.55 7.91 -17.26
CA LYS A 12 14.73 9.35 -17.07
C LYS A 12 13.91 9.88 -15.89
N ILE A 13 12.72 9.33 -15.66
CA ILE A 13 11.83 9.70 -14.57
C ILE A 13 12.43 9.43 -13.19
N PHE A 14 13.17 8.33 -13.00
CA PHE A 14 13.76 7.97 -11.71
C PHE A 14 14.94 8.87 -11.37
N LYS A 15 15.78 9.15 -12.37
CA LYS A 15 16.85 10.13 -12.23
C LYS A 15 16.29 11.50 -11.89
N ALA A 16 15.30 11.97 -12.66
CA ALA A 16 14.70 13.29 -12.45
C ALA A 16 14.03 13.40 -11.07
N LEU A 17 13.33 12.36 -10.62
CA LEU A 17 12.78 12.30 -9.26
C LEU A 17 13.87 12.38 -8.18
N SER A 18 14.98 11.64 -8.32
CA SER A 18 16.08 11.67 -7.33
C SER A 18 16.78 13.04 -7.21
N GLU A 19 16.75 13.83 -8.30
CA GLU A 19 17.21 15.22 -8.33
C GLU A 19 16.25 16.18 -7.63
N LEU A 20 15.00 15.79 -7.39
CA LEU A 20 13.99 16.58 -6.70
C LEU A 20 13.98 16.34 -5.20
N ALA A 21 14.05 15.09 -4.75
CA ALA A 21 13.99 14.74 -3.32
C ALA A 21 14.80 13.46 -3.04
N ASP A 22 15.30 13.32 -1.81
CA ASP A 22 16.16 12.19 -1.41
C ASP A 22 15.39 10.89 -1.24
N HIS A 23 14.17 10.96 -0.70
CA HIS A 23 13.33 9.80 -0.42
C HIS A 23 11.92 10.06 -0.90
N ILE A 24 11.48 9.29 -1.88
CA ILE A 24 10.20 9.48 -2.56
C ILE A 24 9.35 8.22 -2.39
N PRO A 25 8.34 8.25 -1.50
CA PRO A 25 7.32 7.23 -1.42
C PRO A 25 6.70 6.90 -2.77
N SER A 26 6.41 5.63 -2.99
CA SER A 26 5.74 5.16 -4.18
C SER A 26 4.69 4.12 -3.86
N PHE A 27 3.58 4.13 -4.59
CA PHE A 27 2.45 3.23 -4.35
C PHE A 27 2.07 2.53 -5.63
N ILE A 28 1.82 1.23 -5.55
CA ILE A 28 1.40 0.39 -6.67
C ILE A 28 -0.11 0.22 -6.57
N TYR A 29 -0.81 0.56 -7.64
CA TYR A 29 -2.23 0.33 -7.81
C TYR A 29 -2.47 -0.72 -8.87
N LYS A 30 -3.50 -1.55 -8.65
CA LYS A 30 -3.98 -2.53 -9.62
C LYS A 30 -5.49 -2.48 -9.70
N ASP A 31 -6.00 -2.33 -10.90
CA ASP A 31 -7.43 -2.31 -11.20
C ASP A 31 -7.76 -3.11 -12.48
N GLU A 32 -8.92 -2.83 -13.08
CA GLU A 32 -9.35 -3.48 -14.33
C GLU A 32 -8.62 -2.94 -15.58
N LYS A 33 -8.03 -1.74 -15.50
CA LYS A 33 -7.27 -1.11 -16.59
C LYS A 33 -5.79 -1.53 -16.59
N GLY A 34 -5.27 -1.98 -15.45
CA GLY A 34 -3.92 -2.54 -15.35
C GLY A 34 -3.22 -2.11 -14.07
N ILE A 35 -1.89 -1.93 -14.18
CA ILE A 35 -1.07 -1.40 -13.09
C ILE A 35 -0.83 0.09 -13.28
N SER A 36 -0.86 0.83 -12.17
CA SER A 36 -0.28 2.17 -12.10
C SER A 36 0.62 2.32 -10.88
N ILE A 37 1.59 3.22 -10.99
CA ILE A 37 2.51 3.56 -9.92
C ILE A 37 2.47 5.05 -9.72
N SER A 38 2.30 5.47 -8.47
CA SER A 38 2.44 6.86 -8.09
C SER A 38 3.78 7.11 -7.39
N TYR A 39 4.25 8.34 -7.49
CA TYR A 39 5.37 8.85 -6.72
C TYR A 39 4.95 10.15 -6.06
N PHE A 40 5.24 10.29 -4.77
CA PHE A 40 4.86 11.46 -3.98
C PHE A 40 6.08 12.08 -3.32
N PHE A 41 6.14 13.41 -3.32
CA PHE A 41 7.16 14.15 -2.59
C PHE A 41 6.59 15.48 -2.11
N GLU A 42 7.05 15.92 -0.94
CA GLU A 42 6.56 17.15 -0.34
C GLU A 42 7.19 18.36 -0.99
N ARG A 43 6.44 19.47 -1.07
CA ARG A 43 6.97 20.76 -1.51
C ARG A 43 8.21 21.18 -0.72
N LYS A 44 8.21 20.95 0.60
CA LYS A 44 9.37 21.23 1.48
C LYS A 44 10.59 20.34 1.22
N SER A 45 10.41 19.20 0.55
CA SER A 45 11.50 18.27 0.22
C SER A 45 12.15 18.55 -1.14
N VAL A 46 11.59 19.49 -1.90
CA VAL A 46 12.09 19.87 -3.23
C VAL A 46 13.42 20.60 -3.09
N LYS A 47 14.49 19.97 -3.59
CA LYS A 47 15.87 20.50 -3.57
C LYS A 47 16.07 21.72 -4.46
N SER A 48 15.33 21.82 -5.56
CA SER A 48 15.47 22.90 -6.54
C SER A 48 14.16 23.18 -7.27
N GLN A 49 13.67 24.43 -7.17
CA GLN A 49 12.48 24.87 -7.89
C GLN A 49 12.65 24.77 -9.41
N ARG A 50 13.84 25.10 -9.92
CA ARG A 50 14.14 24.97 -11.36
C ARG A 50 13.98 23.53 -11.84
N ASN A 51 14.48 22.55 -11.07
CA ASN A 51 14.34 21.14 -11.44
C ASN A 51 12.88 20.70 -11.35
N LEU A 52 12.12 21.20 -10.37
CA LEU A 52 10.68 20.94 -10.27
C LEU A 52 9.91 21.47 -11.49
N ASP A 53 10.23 22.68 -11.94
CA ASP A 53 9.57 23.29 -13.11
C ASP A 53 9.86 22.48 -14.39
N LEU A 54 11.10 22.03 -14.57
CA LEU A 54 11.49 21.15 -15.68
C LEU A 54 10.77 19.80 -15.60
N PHE A 55 10.77 19.18 -14.42
CA PHE A 55 10.11 17.91 -14.19
C PHE A 55 8.60 17.99 -14.44
N SER A 56 7.95 19.05 -13.96
CA SER A 56 6.50 19.24 -14.10
C SER A 56 6.08 19.41 -15.56
N ARG A 57 6.91 20.06 -16.38
CA ARG A 57 6.67 20.17 -17.83
C ARG A 57 6.79 18.85 -18.56
N GLU A 58 7.62 17.93 -18.07
CA GLU A 58 7.93 16.68 -18.75
C GLU A 58 7.03 15.52 -18.32
N PHE A 59 6.71 15.38 -17.03
CA PHE A 59 6.09 14.17 -16.46
C PHE A 59 4.66 14.38 -15.92
N GLU A 60 3.97 15.43 -16.37
CA GLU A 60 2.61 15.77 -15.93
C GLU A 60 2.46 15.81 -14.39
N CYS A 61 3.44 16.42 -13.72
CA CYS A 61 3.42 16.51 -12.26
C CYS A 61 2.22 17.33 -11.78
N ARG A 62 1.46 16.76 -10.84
CA ARG A 62 0.30 17.39 -10.22
C ARG A 62 0.64 17.83 -8.80
N ALA A 63 -0.11 18.80 -8.29
CA ALA A 63 0.00 19.26 -6.92
C ALA A 63 -1.31 18.95 -6.17
N TYR A 64 -1.18 18.55 -4.91
CA TYR A 64 -2.31 18.37 -3.99
C TYR A 64 -1.87 18.72 -2.56
N GLY A 65 -2.53 19.72 -1.98
CA GLY A 65 -2.09 20.31 -0.71
C GLY A 65 -0.62 20.74 -0.79
N ASP A 66 0.19 20.23 0.14
CA ASP A 66 1.63 20.49 0.23
C ASP A 66 2.50 19.43 -0.46
N SER A 67 1.90 18.52 -1.23
CA SER A 67 2.62 17.48 -1.96
C SER A 67 2.52 17.64 -3.48
N TYR A 68 3.54 17.14 -4.16
CA TYR A 68 3.54 16.89 -5.59
C TYR A 68 3.44 15.39 -5.83
N PHE A 69 2.82 15.02 -6.95
CA PHE A 69 2.76 13.63 -7.36
C PHE A 69 2.74 13.46 -8.87
N ILE A 70 3.18 12.28 -9.30
CA ILE A 70 3.04 11.78 -10.67
C ILE A 70 2.45 10.38 -10.63
N VAL A 71 1.74 10.02 -11.71
CA VAL A 71 1.21 8.67 -11.90
C VAL A 71 1.73 8.15 -13.23
N SER A 72 2.38 6.99 -13.19
CA SER A 72 2.82 6.24 -14.36
C SER A 72 1.93 5.02 -14.52
N GLU A 73 1.31 4.87 -15.68
CA GLU A 73 0.41 3.77 -16.00
C GLU A 73 1.11 2.76 -16.90
N GLU A 74 0.64 1.52 -16.89
CA GLU A 74 1.24 0.44 -17.69
C GLU A 74 1.26 0.76 -19.19
N GLY A 75 0.25 1.47 -19.69
CA GLY A 75 0.20 1.93 -21.08
C GLY A 75 1.28 2.94 -21.45
N THR A 76 1.74 3.78 -20.51
CA THR A 76 2.79 4.79 -20.75
C THR A 76 4.18 4.32 -20.33
N MET A 77 4.26 3.36 -19.41
CA MET A 77 5.49 2.79 -18.90
C MET A 77 5.38 1.26 -18.84
N PRO A 78 5.54 0.53 -19.96
CA PRO A 78 5.33 -0.91 -20.02
C PRO A 78 6.17 -1.72 -19.03
N SER A 79 7.31 -1.18 -18.58
CA SER A 79 8.16 -1.80 -17.57
C SER A 79 7.48 -1.98 -16.20
N ILE A 80 6.35 -1.29 -15.92
CA ILE A 80 5.58 -1.52 -14.69
C ILE A 80 4.63 -2.73 -14.77
N ALA A 81 4.43 -3.33 -15.95
CA ALA A 81 3.64 -4.56 -16.10
C ALA A 81 4.18 -5.71 -15.23
N ILE A 82 5.47 -5.69 -14.91
CA ILE A 82 6.12 -6.67 -14.03
C ILE A 82 5.49 -6.74 -12.64
N TYR A 83 4.99 -5.61 -12.12
CA TYR A 83 4.32 -5.59 -10.83
C TYR A 83 2.97 -6.30 -10.90
N GLY A 84 2.33 -6.33 -12.08
CA GLY A 84 1.11 -7.11 -12.30
C GLY A 84 1.32 -8.61 -12.10
N LYS A 85 2.47 -9.13 -12.55
CA LYS A 85 2.92 -10.51 -12.32
C LYS A 85 3.28 -10.76 -10.86
N LEU A 86 4.00 -9.83 -10.22
CA LEU A 86 4.27 -9.94 -8.78
C LEU A 86 2.97 -10.04 -7.96
N LEU A 87 2.00 -9.18 -8.26
CA LEU A 87 0.71 -9.12 -7.57
C LEU A 87 -0.26 -10.26 -7.98
N SER A 88 0.06 -11.07 -8.99
CA SER A 88 -0.74 -12.25 -9.32
C SER A 88 -0.47 -13.40 -8.35
N ILE A 89 0.69 -13.42 -7.67
CA ILE A 89 1.02 -14.40 -6.64
C ILE A 89 0.15 -14.12 -5.39
N PRO A 90 -0.81 -15.00 -5.02
CA PRO A 90 -1.86 -14.66 -4.05
C PRO A 90 -1.36 -14.30 -2.65
N SER A 91 -0.22 -14.83 -2.21
CA SER A 91 0.33 -14.52 -0.89
C SER A 91 1.17 -13.25 -0.83
N VAL A 92 1.47 -12.62 -1.97
CA VAL A 92 2.27 -11.40 -2.01
C VAL A 92 1.51 -10.23 -1.39
N VAL A 93 2.19 -9.55 -0.46
CA VAL A 93 1.77 -8.30 0.20
C VAL A 93 2.89 -7.28 0.06
N VAL A 94 2.64 -6.18 -0.64
CA VAL A 94 3.62 -5.10 -0.83
C VAL A 94 3.66 -4.21 0.40
N ASN A 95 4.73 -4.32 1.18
CA ASN A 95 4.90 -3.54 2.41
C ASN A 95 5.24 -2.09 2.13
N TYR A 96 6.31 -1.84 1.38
CA TYR A 96 6.77 -0.50 1.06
C TYR A 96 7.45 -0.43 -0.30
N LYS A 97 7.20 0.64 -1.06
CA LYS A 97 7.92 0.93 -2.29
C LYS A 97 8.35 2.39 -2.24
N TYR A 98 9.59 2.65 -2.60
CA TYR A 98 10.15 3.99 -2.57
C TYR A 98 11.28 4.12 -3.59
N LEU A 99 11.68 5.36 -3.84
CA LEU A 99 12.87 5.73 -4.58
C LEU A 99 13.79 6.46 -3.62
N LYS A 100 15.04 6.02 -3.56
CA LYS A 100 16.10 6.66 -2.77
C LYS A 100 17.39 6.62 -3.57
N ASP A 101 18.06 7.76 -3.69
CA ASP A 101 19.34 7.89 -4.39
C ASP A 101 19.32 7.32 -5.83
N GLY A 102 18.20 7.48 -6.54
CA GLY A 102 18.02 6.97 -7.90
C GLY A 102 17.77 5.46 -8.02
N VAL A 103 17.65 4.76 -6.88
CA VAL A 103 17.35 3.32 -6.82
C VAL A 103 15.91 3.10 -6.35
N HIS A 104 15.14 2.32 -7.11
CA HIS A 104 13.83 1.88 -6.64
C HIS A 104 13.97 0.72 -5.70
N HIS A 105 13.32 0.81 -4.55
CA HIS A 105 13.21 -0.28 -3.58
C HIS A 105 11.77 -0.75 -3.52
N ILE A 106 11.58 -2.06 -3.48
CA ILE A 106 10.29 -2.69 -3.18
C ILE A 106 10.49 -3.77 -2.11
N ILE A 107 9.76 -3.62 -1.01
CA ILE A 107 9.72 -4.55 0.11
C ILE A 107 8.35 -5.21 0.11
N PHE A 108 8.32 -6.54 0.10
CA PHE A 108 7.08 -7.30 0.13
C PHE A 108 7.25 -8.61 0.92
N ASN A 109 6.14 -9.11 1.44
CA ASN A 109 6.07 -10.40 2.07
C ASN A 109 5.32 -11.39 1.18
N PHE A 110 5.64 -12.68 1.33
CA PHE A 110 4.93 -13.77 0.67
C PHE A 110 5.02 -15.06 1.48
N SER A 111 4.15 -16.03 1.19
CA SER A 111 4.13 -17.34 1.82
C SER A 111 5.31 -18.19 1.34
N LYS A 112 5.91 -18.98 2.24
CA LYS A 112 6.97 -19.94 1.87
C LYS A 112 6.49 -20.97 0.82
N LYS A 113 5.19 -21.24 0.77
CA LYS A 113 4.59 -22.14 -0.24
C LYS A 113 4.74 -21.61 -1.67
N ASP A 114 4.81 -20.29 -1.84
CA ASP A 114 4.95 -19.66 -3.16
C ASP A 114 6.41 -19.37 -3.54
N LEU A 115 7.38 -19.94 -2.81
CA LEU A 115 8.80 -19.68 -3.04
C LEU A 115 9.26 -20.09 -4.45
N GLU A 116 8.71 -21.17 -5.01
CA GLU A 116 9.04 -21.63 -6.35
C GLU A 116 8.53 -20.66 -7.42
N ASN A 117 7.23 -20.34 -7.39
CA ASN A 117 6.60 -19.34 -8.27
C ASN A 117 7.32 -17.99 -8.18
N PHE A 118 7.68 -17.59 -6.95
CA PHE A 118 8.45 -16.38 -6.71
C PHE A 118 9.86 -16.46 -7.32
N SER A 119 10.56 -17.59 -7.16
CA SER A 119 11.91 -17.75 -7.71
C SER A 119 11.93 -17.66 -9.23
N LEU A 120 10.94 -18.27 -9.90
CA LEU A 120 10.76 -18.16 -11.35
C LEU A 120 10.52 -16.71 -11.78
N PHE A 121 9.65 -15.99 -11.07
CA PHE A 121 9.40 -14.57 -11.31
C PHE A 121 10.66 -13.71 -11.17
N ILE A 122 11.49 -13.98 -10.14
CA ILE A 122 12.74 -13.25 -9.91
C ILE A 122 13.78 -13.51 -11.00
N MET A 123 13.87 -14.74 -11.50
CA MET A 123 14.75 -15.07 -12.62
C MET A 123 14.32 -14.32 -13.89
N GLU A 124 13.02 -14.33 -14.19
CA GLU A 124 12.45 -13.56 -15.30
C GLU A 124 12.73 -12.05 -15.17
N LEU A 125 12.58 -11.49 -13.97
CA LEU A 125 12.89 -10.08 -13.71
C LEU A 125 14.35 -9.76 -13.96
N LYS A 126 15.26 -10.60 -13.48
CA LYS A 126 16.70 -10.39 -13.62
C LYS A 126 17.14 -10.40 -15.08
N GLU A 127 16.52 -11.23 -15.92
CA GLU A 127 16.82 -11.31 -17.35
C GLU A 127 16.28 -10.10 -18.13
N ASN A 128 15.11 -9.58 -17.74
CA ASN A 128 14.39 -8.57 -18.51
C ASN A 128 14.47 -7.14 -17.95
N THR A 129 15.03 -6.96 -16.76
CA THR A 129 15.08 -5.66 -16.06
C THR A 129 16.53 -5.30 -15.71
N PRO A 130 17.23 -4.52 -16.54
CA PRO A 130 18.56 -4.01 -16.21
C PRO A 130 18.59 -3.31 -14.85
N GLY A 131 19.64 -3.58 -14.07
CA GLY A 131 19.82 -3.02 -12.73
C GLY A 131 18.89 -3.62 -11.66
N PHE A 132 18.14 -4.67 -11.97
CA PHE A 132 17.42 -5.45 -10.96
C PHE A 132 18.38 -6.22 -10.04
N SER A 133 18.13 -6.17 -8.74
CA SER A 133 18.87 -6.93 -7.74
C SER A 133 17.98 -7.31 -6.55
N ILE A 134 18.39 -8.35 -5.83
CA ILE A 134 17.76 -8.76 -4.57
C ILE A 134 18.71 -8.37 -3.44
N VAL A 135 18.25 -7.45 -2.59
CA VAL A 135 18.99 -7.00 -1.40
C VAL A 135 18.76 -7.95 -0.24
N TYR A 136 17.56 -8.52 -0.15
CA TYR A 136 17.21 -9.45 0.91
C TYR A 136 16.17 -10.46 0.43
N LEU A 137 16.33 -11.72 0.83
CA LEU A 137 15.34 -12.78 0.68
C LEU A 137 15.46 -13.74 1.86
N GLY A 138 14.45 -13.79 2.72
CA GLY A 138 14.54 -14.58 3.93
C GLY A 138 13.29 -14.57 4.80
N GLU A 139 13.50 -14.78 6.10
CA GLU A 139 12.45 -14.67 7.10
C GLU A 139 11.89 -13.25 7.15
N ASN A 140 10.64 -13.11 7.59
CA ASN A 140 10.03 -11.79 7.70
C ASN A 140 10.67 -11.03 8.87
N ARG A 141 11.33 -9.91 8.59
CA ARG A 141 12.01 -9.07 9.59
C ARG A 141 11.05 -8.22 10.42
N GLY A 142 9.76 -8.30 10.13
CA GLY A 142 8.71 -7.61 10.86
C GLY A 142 8.40 -6.23 10.30
N ILE A 143 7.27 -5.68 10.71
CA ILE A 143 6.79 -4.40 10.21
C ILE A 143 7.61 -3.20 10.72
N SER A 144 8.29 -3.35 11.86
CA SER A 144 9.15 -2.32 12.43
C SER A 144 10.20 -1.83 11.43
N ARG A 145 10.84 -2.74 10.69
CA ARG A 145 11.81 -2.36 9.64
C ARG A 145 11.19 -1.44 8.58
N VAL A 146 9.96 -1.74 8.17
CA VAL A 146 9.28 -0.95 7.14
C VAL A 146 8.95 0.43 7.70
N LEU A 147 8.46 0.50 8.94
CA LEU A 147 8.17 1.75 9.63
C LEU A 147 9.44 2.58 9.86
N ASP A 148 10.57 1.93 10.14
CA ASP A 148 11.89 2.57 10.28
C ASP A 148 12.40 3.19 8.97
N ILE A 149 12.02 2.65 7.82
CA ILE A 149 12.34 3.26 6.53
C ILE A 149 11.35 4.40 6.24
N MET A 150 10.06 4.18 6.52
CA MET A 150 9.02 5.19 6.29
C MET A 150 9.21 6.45 7.15
N LYS A 151 9.72 6.34 8.39
CA LYS A 151 9.94 7.50 9.26
C LYS A 151 10.97 8.49 8.71
N GLU A 152 11.83 8.07 7.78
CA GLU A 152 12.74 8.98 7.08
C GLU A 152 12.01 9.97 6.17
N VAL A 153 10.73 9.69 5.85
CA VAL A 153 9.87 10.56 5.06
C VAL A 153 9.00 11.39 6.02
N PRO A 154 9.21 12.72 6.12
CA PRO A 154 8.51 13.57 7.09
C PRO A 154 7.00 13.70 6.86
N SER A 155 6.48 13.15 5.77
CA SER A 155 5.07 13.27 5.38
C SER A 155 4.22 12.08 5.77
N PHE A 156 4.75 11.02 6.38
CA PHE A 156 3.86 9.97 6.87
C PHE A 156 3.19 10.36 8.19
N TYR A 157 1.87 10.22 8.22
CA TYR A 157 1.01 10.29 9.38
C TYR A 157 0.51 8.90 9.72
N TYR A 158 0.49 8.57 11.00
CA TYR A 158 -0.19 7.39 11.51
C TYR A 158 -1.58 7.78 12.01
N SER A 159 -2.56 6.91 11.76
CA SER A 159 -3.93 7.04 12.25
C SER A 159 -4.41 5.70 12.76
N SER A 160 -4.92 5.68 13.99
CA SER A 160 -5.59 4.54 14.59
C SER A 160 -7.03 4.93 14.90
N MET A 161 -7.98 4.19 14.34
CA MET A 161 -9.40 4.39 14.54
C MET A 161 -10.03 3.12 15.08
N ARG A 162 -11.13 3.28 15.81
CA ARG A 162 -12.04 2.19 16.15
C ARG A 162 -13.45 2.55 15.72
N ILE A 163 -14.18 1.54 15.32
CA ILE A 163 -15.57 1.61 14.88
C ILE A 163 -16.33 0.52 15.64
N HIS A 164 -17.35 0.90 16.39
CA HIS A 164 -18.26 -0.08 16.99
C HIS A 164 -19.34 -0.46 15.98
N LEU A 165 -19.60 -1.76 15.84
CA LEU A 165 -20.58 -2.30 14.90
C LEU A 165 -21.78 -2.84 15.66
N ALA A 166 -22.98 -2.47 15.23
CA ALA A 166 -24.19 -3.07 15.78
C ALA A 166 -24.30 -4.54 15.33
N PRO A 167 -24.90 -5.44 16.13
CA PRO A 167 -25.02 -6.86 15.79
C PRO A 167 -25.66 -7.12 14.41
N GLU A 168 -26.62 -6.29 14.00
CA GLU A 168 -27.30 -6.35 12.70
C GLU A 168 -26.39 -6.02 11.50
N GLU A 169 -25.32 -5.25 11.72
CA GLU A 169 -24.31 -4.88 10.71
C GLU A 169 -23.29 -5.99 10.49
N MET A 170 -23.23 -6.96 11.39
CA MET A 170 -22.29 -8.08 11.36
C MET A 170 -22.77 -9.15 10.37
N GLN A 171 -22.47 -8.93 9.09
CA GLN A 171 -22.79 -9.87 8.00
C GLN A 171 -21.55 -10.30 7.20
N GLY A 172 -21.65 -11.46 6.54
CA GLY A 172 -20.56 -12.04 5.75
C GLY A 172 -19.25 -12.16 6.54
N ILE A 173 -18.18 -11.59 5.99
CA ILE A 173 -16.85 -11.59 6.63
C ILE A 173 -16.83 -10.90 8.00
N MET A 174 -17.75 -9.96 8.26
CA MET A 174 -17.83 -9.23 9.53
C MET A 174 -18.33 -10.11 10.68
N LYS A 175 -18.99 -11.24 10.41
CA LYS A 175 -19.39 -12.20 11.46
C LYS A 175 -18.22 -12.93 12.13
N HIS A 176 -17.03 -12.85 11.53
CA HIS A 176 -15.86 -13.60 11.97
C HIS A 176 -14.82 -12.67 12.55
N LYS A 177 -14.08 -13.17 13.55
CA LYS A 177 -12.93 -12.45 14.11
C LYS A 177 -11.71 -12.65 13.22
N TRP A 178 -11.09 -11.55 12.83
CA TRP A 178 -9.94 -11.57 11.93
C TRP A 178 -9.04 -10.36 12.11
N VAL A 179 -7.78 -10.54 11.69
CA VAL A 179 -6.89 -9.44 11.34
C VAL A 179 -6.64 -9.52 9.85
N ARG A 180 -6.79 -8.42 9.13
CA ARG A 180 -6.51 -8.34 7.70
C ARG A 180 -5.46 -7.30 7.37
N ARG A 181 -4.80 -7.54 6.25
CA ARG A 181 -3.85 -6.61 5.64
C ARG A 181 -4.06 -6.57 4.14
N MET A 182 -4.15 -5.36 3.61
CA MET A 182 -4.24 -5.11 2.18
C MET A 182 -2.96 -5.59 1.48
N ARG A 183 -3.10 -6.29 0.35
CA ARG A 183 -1.95 -6.82 -0.40
C ARG A 183 -1.22 -5.74 -1.19
N TYR A 184 -1.96 -4.77 -1.69
CA TYR A 184 -1.50 -3.62 -2.46
C TYR A 184 -2.55 -2.52 -2.36
N ASN A 185 -2.21 -1.31 -2.77
CA ASN A 185 -3.19 -0.23 -2.82
C ASN A 185 -4.18 -0.56 -3.95
N SER A 186 -5.47 -0.64 -3.65
CA SER A 186 -6.50 -0.88 -4.66
C SER A 186 -7.51 0.25 -4.61
N PRO A 187 -8.12 0.64 -5.74
CA PRO A 187 -9.24 1.56 -5.72
C PRO A 187 -10.34 1.04 -4.79
N HIS A 188 -11.07 1.94 -4.11
CA HIS A 188 -12.07 1.60 -3.09
C HIS A 188 -13.17 0.61 -3.52
N VAL A 189 -13.32 0.33 -4.81
CA VAL A 189 -14.27 -0.64 -5.38
C VAL A 189 -13.81 -2.10 -5.26
N VAL A 190 -12.51 -2.35 -5.11
CA VAL A 190 -11.93 -3.70 -4.99
C VAL A 190 -11.03 -3.73 -3.77
N THR A 191 -11.26 -4.67 -2.87
CA THR A 191 -10.36 -4.94 -1.74
C THR A 191 -9.72 -6.29 -1.98
N ASP A 192 -8.38 -6.37 -2.00
CA ASP A 192 -7.64 -7.62 -2.09
C ASP A 192 -6.71 -7.73 -0.87
N ALA A 193 -7.08 -8.59 0.07
CA ALA A 193 -6.47 -8.64 1.39
C ALA A 193 -6.16 -10.06 1.84
N ILE A 194 -5.15 -10.17 2.71
CA ILE A 194 -4.85 -11.37 3.47
C ILE A 194 -5.53 -11.26 4.82
N TYR A 195 -6.30 -12.28 5.18
CA TYR A 195 -7.00 -12.44 6.44
C TYR A 195 -6.32 -13.53 7.26
N LYS A 196 -6.14 -13.26 8.55
CA LYS A 196 -5.85 -14.27 9.56
C LYS A 196 -7.05 -14.33 10.50
N PHE A 197 -7.74 -15.47 10.49
CA PHE A 197 -8.90 -15.71 11.34
C PHE A 197 -8.49 -16.22 12.72
N GLU A 198 -9.21 -15.84 13.76
CA GLU A 198 -8.95 -16.34 15.12
C GLU A 198 -9.42 -17.80 15.28
N ASP A 199 -10.62 -18.12 14.79
CA ASP A 199 -11.29 -19.41 15.03
C ASP A 199 -11.11 -20.41 13.88
N GLN A 200 -11.72 -20.17 12.74
CA GLN A 200 -11.60 -21.01 11.54
C GLN A 200 -11.76 -20.16 10.29
N ILE A 201 -11.23 -20.64 9.16
CA ILE A 201 -11.45 -19.98 7.88
C ILE A 201 -12.92 -20.24 7.50
N PRO A 202 -13.73 -19.18 7.30
CA PRO A 202 -15.13 -19.34 6.95
C PRO A 202 -15.28 -19.80 5.49
N GLU A 203 -16.38 -20.48 5.20
CA GLU A 203 -16.75 -20.87 3.84
C GLU A 203 -17.41 -19.68 3.13
N ILE A 204 -16.58 -18.76 2.63
CA ILE A 204 -17.03 -17.59 1.85
C ILE A 204 -16.57 -17.78 0.40
N GLU A 205 -17.46 -17.51 -0.55
CA GLU A 205 -17.13 -17.56 -1.98
C GLU A 205 -15.93 -16.65 -2.31
N GLY A 206 -14.99 -17.17 -3.09
CA GLY A 206 -13.78 -16.43 -3.48
C GLY A 206 -12.66 -16.40 -2.43
N ILE A 207 -12.80 -17.10 -1.29
CA ILE A 207 -11.68 -17.35 -0.36
C ILE A 207 -10.67 -18.29 -1.03
N ASN A 208 -9.40 -17.86 -1.01
CA ASN A 208 -8.25 -18.66 -1.39
C ASN A 208 -7.42 -19.00 -0.15
N ILE A 209 -7.37 -20.27 0.24
CA ILE A 209 -6.70 -20.71 1.47
C ILE A 209 -5.18 -20.74 1.27
N LEU A 210 -4.46 -19.89 1.99
CA LEU A 210 -2.99 -19.86 1.96
C LEU A 210 -2.40 -20.83 2.99
N SER A 211 -3.02 -20.94 4.17
CA SER A 211 -2.59 -21.83 5.24
C SER A 211 -3.73 -22.17 6.20
N GLU A 212 -4.23 -23.40 6.15
CA GLU A 212 -5.21 -23.92 7.12
C GLU A 212 -4.64 -23.91 8.55
N LYS A 213 -3.41 -24.44 8.72
CA LYS A 213 -2.73 -24.50 10.02
C LYS A 213 -2.69 -23.15 10.73
N ASN A 214 -2.44 -22.06 9.99
CA ASN A 214 -2.34 -20.72 10.54
C ASN A 214 -3.61 -19.89 10.35
N LYS A 215 -4.68 -20.50 9.80
CA LYS A 215 -5.98 -19.87 9.51
C LYS A 215 -5.84 -18.62 8.63
N VAL A 216 -4.98 -18.69 7.61
CA VAL A 216 -4.68 -17.58 6.69
C VAL A 216 -5.31 -17.84 5.32
N ALA A 217 -6.05 -16.86 4.82
CA ALA A 217 -6.63 -16.87 3.48
C ALA A 217 -6.52 -15.51 2.81
N GLN A 218 -6.54 -15.51 1.48
CA GLN A 218 -6.71 -14.33 0.65
C GLN A 218 -8.17 -14.24 0.24
N LEU A 219 -8.75 -13.04 0.29
CA LEU A 219 -10.10 -12.79 -0.18
C LEU A 219 -10.13 -11.46 -0.94
N LYS A 220 -10.70 -11.52 -2.15
CA LYS A 220 -10.95 -10.36 -2.98
C LYS A 220 -12.43 -10.01 -2.92
N THR A 221 -12.77 -8.88 -2.30
CA THR A 221 -14.16 -8.40 -2.24
C THR A 221 -14.37 -7.23 -3.21
N ARG A 222 -15.60 -7.09 -3.69
CA ARG A 222 -16.06 -5.97 -4.53
C ARG A 222 -17.21 -5.26 -3.82
N GLY A 223 -17.09 -3.95 -3.61
CA GLY A 223 -18.11 -3.12 -2.97
C GLY A 223 -18.82 -2.20 -3.97
N PRO A 224 -20.11 -1.89 -3.79
CA PRO A 224 -20.82 -0.98 -4.70
C PRO A 224 -20.37 0.47 -4.51
N LYS A 225 -19.73 1.01 -5.57
CA LYS A 225 -19.60 2.44 -5.93
C LYS A 225 -19.11 3.41 -4.83
N LEU A 226 -17.79 3.45 -4.62
CA LEU A 226 -17.08 4.69 -4.30
C LEU A 226 -16.57 5.28 -5.62
N ARG A 227 -17.43 6.06 -6.28
CA ARG A 227 -17.08 6.84 -7.47
C ARG A 227 -17.01 8.32 -7.07
N GLU A 228 -15.97 8.99 -7.58
CA GLU A 228 -15.78 10.43 -7.66
C GLU A 228 -15.20 11.17 -6.44
N THR A 229 -14.10 10.65 -5.87
CA THR A 229 -13.12 11.48 -5.15
C THR A 229 -11.70 11.12 -5.63
N ILE A 230 -11.15 11.95 -6.52
CA ILE A 230 -9.74 12.01 -6.94
C ILE A 230 -9.12 10.64 -7.36
N ASP A 231 -9.88 9.91 -8.17
CA ASP A 231 -9.64 8.67 -8.95
C ASP A 231 -8.57 7.61 -8.60
N TYR A 232 -7.45 7.82 -7.90
CA TYR A 232 -6.49 6.72 -7.63
C TYR A 232 -5.62 6.83 -6.36
N LEU A 233 -5.75 7.85 -5.52
CA LEU A 233 -4.62 8.24 -4.67
C LEU A 233 -5.02 8.67 -3.26
N GLU A 234 -5.62 7.78 -2.48
CA GLU A 234 -5.26 7.82 -1.06
C GLU A 234 -3.94 7.06 -0.94
N PRO A 235 -2.80 7.75 -0.71
CA PRO A 235 -1.51 7.11 -0.47
C PRO A 235 -1.48 6.51 0.94
N VAL A 236 -2.43 5.61 1.21
CA VAL A 236 -2.44 4.79 2.43
C VAL A 236 -1.48 3.64 2.19
N ARG A 237 -0.36 3.63 2.91
CA ARG A 237 0.73 2.68 2.67
C ARG A 237 0.53 1.36 3.38
N MET A 238 -0.05 1.42 4.56
CA MET A 238 -0.25 0.26 5.40
C MET A 238 -1.61 0.39 6.04
N GLU A 239 -2.51 -0.49 5.66
CA GLU A 239 -3.78 -0.70 6.35
C GLU A 239 -3.74 -2.07 7.01
N CYS A 240 -3.68 -2.07 8.34
CA CYS A 240 -4.00 -3.23 9.13
C CYS A 240 -5.36 -2.98 9.77
N GLN A 241 -6.25 -3.94 9.63
CA GLN A 241 -7.57 -3.84 10.22
C GLN A 241 -7.85 -5.09 11.04
N LYS A 242 -8.53 -4.93 12.16
CA LYS A 242 -8.92 -6.03 13.03
C LYS A 242 -10.41 -5.95 13.29
N ASN A 243 -11.10 -7.07 13.17
CA ASN A 243 -12.45 -7.25 13.68
C ASN A 243 -12.40 -8.23 14.86
N ASP A 244 -12.85 -7.80 16.04
CA ASP A 244 -12.90 -8.66 17.24
C ASP A 244 -14.30 -9.25 17.50
N GLY A 245 -15.27 -8.98 16.62
CA GLY A 245 -16.65 -9.45 16.73
C GLY A 245 -17.64 -8.42 17.26
N GLU A 246 -17.18 -7.24 17.65
CA GLU A 246 -18.02 -6.09 18.02
C GLU A 246 -17.40 -4.76 17.58
N THR A 247 -16.07 -4.71 17.52
CA THR A 247 -15.30 -3.52 17.20
C THR A 247 -14.35 -3.81 16.05
N MET A 248 -14.34 -2.90 15.08
CA MET A 248 -13.36 -2.87 14.02
C MET A 248 -12.30 -1.80 14.31
N TYR A 249 -11.03 -2.20 14.27
CA TYR A 249 -9.88 -1.31 14.41
C TYR A 249 -9.24 -1.10 13.04
N PHE A 250 -8.80 0.13 12.79
CA PHE A 250 -8.15 0.54 11.57
C PHE A 250 -6.86 1.26 11.92
N ASP A 251 -5.74 0.66 11.54
CA ASP A 251 -4.42 1.26 11.64
C ASP A 251 -3.92 1.57 10.24
N ALA A 252 -3.73 2.85 9.98
CA ALA A 252 -3.34 3.38 8.67
C ALA A 252 -2.08 4.24 8.78
N VAL A 253 -1.20 4.13 7.78
CA VAL A 253 -0.15 5.12 7.54
C VAL A 253 -0.43 5.83 6.24
N VAL A 254 -0.65 7.15 6.30
CA VAL A 254 -1.16 8.00 5.22
C VAL A 254 -0.18 9.14 4.99
N LEU A 255 -0.06 9.67 3.77
CA LEU A 255 0.65 10.94 3.59
C LEU A 255 -0.13 12.09 4.22
N SER A 256 0.58 13.00 4.90
CA SER A 256 0.05 14.10 5.69
C SER A 256 -0.89 14.99 4.89
N SER A 257 -0.53 15.29 3.65
CA SER A 257 -1.33 16.12 2.75
C SER A 257 -2.68 15.48 2.39
N PHE A 258 -2.80 14.15 2.51
CA PHE A 258 -4.01 13.39 2.22
C PHE A 258 -4.78 13.00 3.49
N TYR A 259 -4.25 13.29 4.68
CA TYR A 259 -4.84 12.82 5.93
C TYR A 259 -6.26 13.35 6.16
N GLY A 260 -6.51 14.62 5.83
CA GLY A 260 -7.84 15.23 5.96
C GLY A 260 -8.89 14.58 5.05
N GLU A 261 -8.53 14.28 3.80
CA GLU A 261 -9.41 13.60 2.84
C GLU A 261 -9.64 12.14 3.26
N TYR A 262 -8.58 11.44 3.67
CA TYR A 262 -8.66 10.10 4.23
C TYR A 262 -9.66 10.03 5.40
N LEU A 263 -9.55 10.93 6.39
CA LEU A 263 -10.49 10.97 7.52
C LEU A 263 -11.91 11.25 7.07
N LYS A 264 -12.09 12.19 6.14
CA LYS A 264 -13.40 12.51 5.59
C LYS A 264 -14.03 11.28 4.93
N ASN A 265 -13.28 10.56 4.10
CA ASN A 265 -13.77 9.38 3.38
C ASN A 265 -14.13 8.26 4.35
N VAL A 266 -13.31 7.99 5.36
CA VAL A 266 -13.63 7.00 6.41
C VAL A 266 -14.90 7.37 7.16
N ILE A 267 -15.07 8.65 7.54
CA ILE A 267 -16.27 9.12 8.25
C ILE A 267 -17.51 9.04 7.35
N ASP A 268 -17.40 9.44 6.07
CA ASP A 268 -18.51 9.42 5.13
C ASP A 268 -18.93 7.97 4.81
N ASP A 269 -18.00 7.03 4.73
CA ASP A 269 -18.30 5.61 4.56
C ASP A 269 -18.94 5.00 5.80
N ALA A 270 -18.45 5.35 7.00
CA ALA A 270 -19.11 4.94 8.24
C ALA A 270 -20.56 5.45 8.29
N ARG A 271 -20.80 6.72 7.91
CA ARG A 271 -22.16 7.29 7.83
C ARG A 271 -23.06 6.58 6.83
N LYS A 272 -22.57 6.26 5.63
CA LYS A 272 -23.34 5.49 4.63
C LYS A 272 -23.73 4.11 5.12
N LEU A 273 -22.92 3.53 6.00
CA LEU A 273 -23.19 2.25 6.65
C LEU A 273 -24.05 2.39 7.91
N ASN A 274 -24.53 3.59 8.24
CA ASN A 274 -25.24 3.92 9.49
C ASN A 274 -24.42 3.69 10.77
N ILE A 275 -23.10 3.63 10.64
CA ILE A 275 -22.20 3.45 11.76
C ILE A 275 -21.94 4.82 12.41
N SER A 276 -22.41 4.99 13.65
CA SER A 276 -22.39 6.27 14.35
C SER A 276 -21.23 6.44 15.33
N ASP A 277 -20.56 5.35 15.74
CA ASP A 277 -19.47 5.38 16.72
C ASP A 277 -18.11 5.13 16.06
N VAL A 278 -17.58 6.20 15.43
CA VAL A 278 -16.20 6.25 14.93
C VAL A 278 -15.36 7.07 15.90
N THR A 279 -14.38 6.45 16.54
CA THR A 279 -13.43 7.13 17.44
C THR A 279 -12.03 7.11 16.84
N ILE A 280 -11.41 8.28 16.66
CA ILE A 280 -9.97 8.39 16.41
C ILE A 280 -9.25 8.17 17.75
N ARG A 281 -8.44 7.11 17.84
CA ARG A 281 -7.70 6.75 19.06
C ARG A 281 -6.36 7.44 19.14
N LYS A 282 -5.65 7.51 18.00
CA LYS A 282 -4.32 8.09 17.86
C LYS A 282 -4.18 8.65 16.46
N ALA A 283 -3.58 9.82 16.32
CA ALA A 283 -3.31 10.45 15.04
C ALA A 283 -2.14 11.41 15.15
N GLY A 284 -1.26 11.45 14.14
CA GLY A 284 -0.14 12.40 14.09
C GLY A 284 1.01 11.93 13.21
N PRO A 285 2.14 12.66 13.20
CA PRO A 285 3.34 12.27 12.47
C PRO A 285 3.81 10.87 12.86
N LEU A 286 4.13 10.02 11.88
CA LEU A 286 4.54 8.63 12.10
C LEU A 286 5.74 8.53 13.06
N ILE A 287 6.69 9.46 12.95
CA ILE A 287 7.89 9.49 13.78
C ILE A 287 7.57 9.57 15.28
N ASP A 288 6.50 10.26 15.66
CA ASP A 288 6.10 10.45 17.06
C ASP A 288 5.54 9.15 17.68
N PHE A 289 5.07 8.22 16.84
CA PHE A 289 4.56 6.91 17.28
C PHE A 289 5.61 5.81 17.32
N LEU A 290 6.74 6.03 16.64
CA LEU A 290 7.88 5.10 16.61
C LEU A 290 8.93 5.47 17.66
N GLY A 291 8.81 6.63 18.30
CA GLY A 291 9.69 7.08 19.37
C GLY A 291 9.41 6.41 20.72
N PHE A 292 9.68 5.11 20.83
CA PHE A 292 10.07 4.35 22.02
C PHE A 292 10.33 2.90 21.55
N SER A 293 11.48 2.68 20.91
CA SER A 293 12.03 1.34 20.63
C SER A 293 13.51 1.34 20.97
#